data_AF-A0A2V8MVM0-F1
#
_entry.id   AF-A0A2V8MVM0-F1
#
_cell.length_a   1.000
_cell.length_b   1.000
_cell.length_c   1.000
_cell.angle_alpha   90.00
_cell.angle_beta   90.00
_cell.angle_gamma   90.00
#
_symmetry.space_group_name_H-M   'P 1'
#
loop_
_entity.id
_entity.type
_entity.pdbx_description
1 polymer ?
#
loop_
_entity_poly.entity_id
_entity_poly.type
_entity_poly.pdbx_seq_one_letter_code
_entity_poly.pdbx_strand_id
1 'polypeptide(L)'
;MTDDQIDHSELNAHGSDQLELARSIIEALLDHTRVVSDLIAVMAQALDQDTTKALTQTAQWQAYLESRRRMERARGDIEKFVETMKDFGSRQ
;
A
#
# COMPACT_ATOMS: atom_id res chain seq x y z
N MET A 1 22.87 37.45 -18.66
CA MET A 1 22.55 36.01 -18.75
C MET A 1 22.36 35.56 -17.32
N THR A 2 21.11 35.38 -16.92
CA THR A 2 20.74 35.06 -15.54
C THR A 2 21.09 33.60 -15.27
N ASP A 3 21.77 33.40 -14.16
CA ASP A 3 22.22 32.14 -13.59
C ASP A 3 21.01 31.21 -13.39
N ASP A 4 20.95 30.12 -14.15
CA ASP A 4 19.94 29.06 -14.01
C ASP A 4 20.63 27.88 -13.32
N GLN A 5 21.19 28.14 -12.13
CA GLN A 5 21.53 27.10 -11.18
C GLN A 5 20.21 26.58 -10.62
N ILE A 6 19.66 25.56 -11.27
CA ILE A 6 18.60 24.75 -10.67
C ILE A 6 19.16 24.18 -9.37
N ASP A 7 18.60 24.64 -8.26
CA ASP A 7 18.99 24.17 -6.94
C ASP A 7 18.59 22.70 -6.79
N HIS A 8 19.57 21.81 -6.97
CA HIS A 8 19.41 20.37 -6.82
C HIS A 8 18.99 19.95 -5.39
N SER A 9 19.09 20.86 -4.40
CA SER A 9 18.57 20.67 -3.04
C SER A 9 17.03 20.57 -3.01
N GLU A 10 16.32 21.43 -3.75
CA GLU A 10 14.85 21.43 -3.79
C GLU A 10 14.30 20.18 -4.49
N LEU A 11 14.97 19.71 -5.56
CA LEU A 11 14.60 18.48 -6.26
C LEU A 11 14.71 17.22 -5.38
N ASN A 12 15.73 17.15 -4.51
CA ASN A 12 15.92 16.03 -3.59
C ASN A 12 14.94 16.07 -2.41
N ALA A 13 14.62 17.26 -1.89
CA ALA A 13 13.61 17.43 -0.84
C ALA A 13 12.22 17.00 -1.31
N HIS A 14 11.81 17.43 -2.52
CA HIS A 14 10.54 17.03 -3.12
C HIS A 14 10.45 15.51 -3.38
N GLY A 15 11.56 14.87 -3.77
CA GLY A 15 11.62 13.43 -3.93
C GLY A 15 11.40 12.68 -2.60
N SER A 16 11.96 13.18 -1.50
CA SER A 16 11.76 12.59 -0.16
C SER A 16 10.31 12.71 0.32
N ASP A 17 9.72 13.91 0.20
CA ASP A 17 8.34 14.16 0.63
C ASP A 17 7.33 13.31 -0.15
N GLN A 18 7.58 13.10 -1.44
CA GLN A 18 6.71 12.30 -2.30
C GLN A 18 6.81 10.80 -1.99
N LEU A 19 7.97 10.32 -1.57
CA LEU A 19 8.19 8.95 -1.10
C LEU A 19 7.53 8.70 0.26
N GLU A 20 7.63 9.64 1.20
CA GLU A 20 6.94 9.56 2.49
C GLU A 20 5.42 9.58 2.32
N LEU A 21 4.91 10.43 1.42
CA LEU A 21 3.50 10.47 1.07
C LEU A 21 3.03 9.13 0.49
N ALA A 22 3.75 8.57 -0.50
CA ALA A 22 3.41 7.28 -1.08
C ALA A 22 3.36 6.17 -0.01
N ARG A 23 4.37 6.13 0.88
CA ARG A 23 4.41 5.18 2.00
C ARG A 23 3.20 5.35 2.93
N SER A 24 2.86 6.58 3.32
CA SER A 24 1.73 6.86 4.21
C SER A 24 0.37 6.44 3.61
N ILE A 25 0.17 6.66 2.30
CA ILE A 25 -1.06 6.26 1.60
C ILE A 25 -1.23 4.74 1.64
N ILE A 26 -0.16 3.99 1.37
CA ILE A 26 -0.22 2.52 1.37
C ILE A 26 -0.42 1.98 2.78
N GLU A 27 0.26 2.56 3.78
CA GLU A 27 0.06 2.19 5.17
C GLU A 27 -1.40 2.36 5.58
N ALA A 28 -2.02 3.49 5.24
CA ALA A 28 -3.44 3.73 5.49
C ALA A 28 -4.35 2.71 4.77
N LEU A 29 -4.07 2.38 3.51
CA LEU A 29 -4.85 1.40 2.75
C LEU A 29 -4.73 -0.02 3.32
N LEU A 30 -3.52 -0.43 3.70
CA LEU A 30 -3.27 -1.72 4.34
C LEU A 30 -3.97 -1.82 5.68
N ASP A 31 -3.89 -0.78 6.51
CA ASP A 31 -4.57 -0.75 7.80
C ASP A 31 -6.09 -0.82 7.63
N HIS A 32 -6.64 -0.09 6.66
CA HIS A 32 -8.05 -0.21 6.32
C HIS A 32 -8.45 -1.66 5.98
N THR A 33 -7.61 -2.38 5.23
CA THR A 33 -7.89 -3.79 4.90
C THR A 33 -7.71 -4.75 6.07
N ARG A 34 -6.85 -4.43 7.05
CA ARG A 34 -6.79 -5.18 8.31
C ARG A 34 -8.08 -5.01 9.10
N VAL A 35 -8.53 -3.77 9.29
CA VAL A 35 -9.79 -3.47 9.98
C VAL A 35 -10.98 -4.15 9.31
N VAL A 36 -11.04 -4.15 7.97
CA VAL A 36 -12.07 -4.89 7.21
C VAL A 36 -11.95 -6.40 7.42
N SER A 37 -10.74 -6.96 7.47
CA SER A 37 -10.53 -8.40 7.77
C SER A 37 -11.07 -8.76 9.16
N ASP A 38 -10.80 -7.92 10.16
CA ASP A 38 -11.26 -8.13 11.52
C ASP A 38 -12.79 -8.03 11.61
N LEU A 39 -13.39 -7.05 10.92
CA LEU A 39 -14.83 -6.92 10.82
C LEU A 39 -15.47 -8.16 10.17
N ILE A 40 -14.86 -8.68 9.09
CA ILE A 40 -15.30 -9.92 8.45
C ILE A 40 -15.24 -11.09 9.44
N ALA A 41 -14.19 -11.18 10.26
CA ALA A 41 -14.07 -12.23 11.27
C ALA A 41 -15.18 -12.13 12.33
N VAL A 42 -15.51 -10.92 12.78
CA VAL A 42 -16.64 -10.67 13.68
C VAL A 42 -17.97 -11.03 13.01
N MET A 43 -18.17 -10.67 11.74
CA MET A 43 -19.35 -11.05 10.99
C MET A 43 -19.48 -12.56 10.83
N ALA A 44 -18.38 -13.28 10.61
CA ALA A 44 -18.38 -14.73 10.52
C ALA A 44 -18.78 -15.41 11.85
N GLN A 45 -18.53 -14.77 13.00
CA GLN A 45 -19.01 -15.25 14.29
C GLN A 45 -20.52 -15.03 14.48
N ALA A 46 -21.08 -14.02 13.82
CA ALA A 46 -22.51 -13.71 13.88
C ALA A 46 -23.34 -14.52 12.87
N LEU A 47 -22.72 -15.05 11.82
CA LEU A 47 -23.34 -15.93 10.83
C LEU A 47 -23.26 -17.39 11.27
N ASP A 48 -24.21 -18.21 10.84
CA ASP A 48 -24.11 -19.65 11.02
C ASP A 48 -22.99 -20.24 10.13
N GLN A 49 -22.58 -21.46 10.46
CA GLN A 49 -21.46 -22.13 9.81
C GLN A 49 -21.70 -22.40 8.32
N ASP A 50 -22.93 -22.72 7.92
CA ASP A 50 -23.28 -23.04 6.53
C ASP A 50 -23.29 -21.77 5.69
N THR A 51 -23.84 -20.68 6.21
CA THR A 51 -23.80 -19.36 5.56
C THR A 51 -22.36 -18.86 5.40
N THR A 52 -21.52 -19.01 6.42
CA THR A 52 -20.10 -18.66 6.34
C THR A 52 -19.38 -19.48 5.28
N LYS A 53 -19.63 -20.79 5.23
CA LYS A 53 -19.05 -21.68 4.23
C LYS A 53 -19.50 -21.30 2.81
N ALA A 54 -20.78 -21.03 2.61
CA ALA A 54 -21.30 -20.57 1.33
C ALA A 54 -20.68 -19.24 0.90
N LEU A 55 -20.51 -18.29 1.82
CA LEU A 55 -19.85 -17.01 1.55
C LEU A 55 -18.43 -17.19 1.04
N THR A 56 -17.63 -18.09 1.65
CA THR A 56 -16.24 -18.34 1.22
C THR A 56 -16.11 -18.97 -0.18
N GLN A 57 -17.20 -19.53 -0.71
CA GLN A 57 -17.26 -20.12 -2.05
C GLN A 57 -17.66 -19.10 -3.14
N THR A 58 -18.07 -17.90 -2.74
CA THR A 58 -18.49 -16.86 -3.69
C THR A 58 -17.30 -16.27 -4.46
N ALA A 59 -17.57 -15.75 -5.66
CA ALA A 59 -16.58 -15.01 -6.44
C ALA A 59 -16.11 -13.73 -5.71
N GLN A 60 -17.00 -13.12 -4.94
CA GLN A 60 -16.73 -11.92 -4.14
C GLN A 60 -15.67 -12.20 -3.07
N TRP A 61 -15.74 -13.36 -2.41
CA TRP A 61 -14.72 -13.78 -1.44
C TRP A 61 -13.35 -13.96 -2.08
N GLN A 62 -13.30 -14.59 -3.26
CA GLN A 62 -12.05 -14.76 -4.00
C GLN A 62 -11.47 -13.41 -4.44
N ALA A 63 -12.32 -12.50 -4.94
CA ALA A 63 -11.92 -11.15 -5.31
C ALA A 63 -11.36 -10.37 -4.11
N TYR A 64 -11.97 -10.50 -2.93
CA TYR A 64 -11.47 -9.92 -1.68
C TYR A 64 -10.07 -10.44 -1.32
N LEU A 65 -9.89 -11.77 -1.31
CA LEU A 65 -8.58 -12.38 -1.01
C LEU A 65 -7.50 -11.97 -2.02
N GLU A 66 -7.85 -11.87 -3.31
CA GLU A 66 -6.92 -11.41 -4.33
C GLU A 66 -6.55 -9.94 -4.14
N SER A 67 -7.53 -9.08 -3.88
CA SER A 67 -7.31 -7.65 -3.62
C SER A 67 -6.36 -7.44 -2.44
N ARG A 68 -6.57 -8.18 -1.34
CA ARG A 68 -5.68 -8.17 -0.17
C ARG A 68 -4.24 -8.56 -0.55
N ARG A 69 -4.06 -9.68 -1.27
CA ARG A 69 -2.72 -10.12 -1.74
C ARG A 69 -2.06 -9.11 -2.69
N ARG A 70 -2.84 -8.43 -3.53
CA ARG A 70 -2.32 -7.40 -4.45
C ARG A 70 -1.80 -6.20 -3.66
N MET A 71 -2.49 -5.82 -2.59
CA MET A 71 -2.09 -4.68 -1.78
C MET A 71 -0.86 -4.97 -0.90
N GLU A 72 -0.76 -6.19 -0.36
CA GLU A 72 0.46 -6.65 0.33
C GLU A 72 1.68 -6.63 -0.61
N ARG A 73 1.51 -7.01 -1.87
CA ARG A 73 2.58 -6.91 -2.89
C ARG A 73 2.91 -5.46 -3.25
N ALA A 74 1.91 -4.61 -3.47
CA ALA A 74 2.10 -3.20 -3.79
C ALA A 74 2.94 -2.48 -2.71
N ARG A 75 2.78 -2.85 -1.45
CA ARG A 75 3.64 -2.37 -0.36
C ARG A 75 5.11 -2.70 -0.61
N GLY A 76 5.43 -3.98 -0.86
CA GLY A 76 6.81 -4.42 -1.09
C GLY A 76 7.42 -3.80 -2.35
N ASP A 77 6.62 -3.61 -3.40
CA ASP A 77 7.08 -2.95 -4.62
C ASP A 77 7.43 -1.47 -4.36
N ILE A 78 6.67 -0.79 -3.50
CA ILE A 78 6.92 0.61 -3.16
C ILE A 78 8.09 0.74 -2.17
N GLU A 79 8.24 -0.18 -1.22
CA GLU A 79 9.44 -0.24 -0.37
C GLU A 79 10.73 -0.37 -1.21
N LYS A 80 10.72 -1.25 -2.22
CA LYS A 80 11.85 -1.39 -3.16
C LYS A 80 12.05 -0.14 -4.03
N PHE A 81 10.96 0.49 -4.48
CA PHE A 81 11.02 1.71 -5.27
C PHE A 81 11.67 2.86 -4.47
N VAL A 82 11.25 3.04 -3.21
CA VAL A 82 11.84 4.01 -2.26
C VAL A 82 13.33 3.73 -2.06
N GLU A 83 13.72 2.47 -1.85
CA GLU A 83 15.12 2.06 -1.68
C GLU A 83 15.96 2.39 -2.92
N THR A 84 15.44 2.04 -4.11
CA THR A 84 16.11 2.33 -5.40
C THR A 84 16.29 3.83 -5.63
N MET A 85 15.30 4.65 -5.25
CA MET A 85 15.40 6.11 -5.37
C MET A 85 16.45 6.71 -4.42
N LYS A 86 16.54 6.21 -3.18
CA LYS A 86 17.58 6.64 -2.24
C LYS A 86 18.98 6.31 -2.74
N ASP A 87 19.16 5.12 -3.30
CA ASP A 87 20.43 4.70 -3.90
C ASP A 87 20.83 5.56 -5.10
N PHE A 88 19.86 5.99 -5.91
CA PHE A 88 20.10 6.86 -7.07
C PHE A 88 20.50 8.29 -6.66
N GLY A 89 19.81 8.86 -5.67
CA GLY A 89 20.14 10.18 -5.12
C GLY A 89 21.47 10.22 -4.33
N SER A 90 21.97 9.08 -3.88
CA SER A 90 23.24 8.97 -3.12
C SER A 90 24.48 8.78 -4.00
N ARG A 91 24.32 8.56 -5.31
CA ARG A 91 25.41 8.27 -6.27
C ARG A 91 25.68 9.40 -7.28
N GLN A 92 24.94 10.50 -7.22
CA GLN A 92 25.23 11.75 -7.93
C GLN A 92 25.80 12.77 -6.95
#